data_AF-A0A847L4N2-F1
#
_entry.id   AF-A0A847L4N2-F1
#
_cell.length_a   1.000
_cell.length_b   1.000
_cell.length_c   1.000
_cell.angle_alpha   90.00
_cell.angle_beta   90.00
_cell.angle_gamma   90.00
#
_symmetry.space_group_name_H-M   'P 1'
#
loop_
_entity.id
_entity.type
_entity.pdbx_description
1 polymer ?
#
loop_
_entity_poly.entity_id
_entity_poly.type
_entity_poly.pdbx_seq_one_letter_code
_entity_poly.pdbx_strand_id
1 'polypeptide(L)'
;MSYTHYNPFFWNEIGFFGDGKSMKNKYEGDDGYSITSRIVFNPIQKAGSFFHIGLAGSYRKADANGIDEETNKKNPKEIIYSSPLLTQVKKKDFLSATITNANYQAKYTIELLSAYGPIAFQGEYFHSTIKRHLGLTSYQANGVYAQLSYLILGDSYTYSSDRARPGKRKPKELEVALRYNYTDLNCNKSNIFGGRSSDWSLAVNYQLNNYISFKLNYSYIKLGKHTPLAAGEKINLFQARALYIF
;
A
#
# COMPACT_ATOMS: atom_id res chain seq x y z
N MET A 1 13.84 12.96 6.56
CA MET A 1 13.89 13.00 8.03
C MET A 1 12.53 12.55 8.56
N SER A 2 12.47 11.70 9.58
CA SER A 2 11.22 11.38 10.29
C SER A 2 11.40 11.40 11.80
N TYR A 3 10.30 11.62 12.51
CA TYR A 3 10.21 11.63 13.96
C TYR A 3 9.06 10.73 14.39
N THR A 4 9.34 9.80 15.31
CA THR A 4 8.38 8.85 15.85
C THR A 4 8.28 9.04 17.35
N HIS A 5 7.05 9.13 17.86
CA HIS A 5 6.74 9.14 19.28
C HIS A 5 5.68 8.09 19.59
N TYR A 6 5.80 7.42 20.72
CA TYR A 6 4.81 6.43 21.13
C TYR A 6 4.74 6.27 22.65
N ASN A 7 3.57 5.87 23.11
CA ASN A 7 3.27 5.46 24.46
C ASN A 7 2.31 4.23 24.39
N PRO A 8 1.88 3.64 25.52
CA PRO A 8 1.03 2.45 25.50
C PRO A 8 -0.31 2.58 24.75
N PHE A 9 -0.81 3.80 24.56
CA PHE A 9 -2.12 4.06 23.94
C PHE A 9 -2.03 4.77 22.59
N PHE A 10 -0.94 5.49 22.33
CA PHE A 10 -0.78 6.31 21.13
C PHE A 10 0.56 6.05 20.47
N TRP A 11 0.55 6.01 19.15
CA TRP A 11 1.76 5.99 18.33
C TRP A 11 1.59 7.01 17.22
N ASN A 12 2.60 7.84 17.00
CA ASN A 12 2.59 8.81 15.91
C ASN A 12 3.97 8.90 15.23
N GLU A 13 3.94 9.10 13.93
CA GLU A 13 5.13 9.39 13.13
C GLU A 13 4.83 10.52 12.15
N ILE A 14 5.80 11.41 11.96
CA ILE A 14 5.78 12.44 10.92
C ILE A 14 7.12 12.42 10.18
N GLY A 15 7.08 12.48 8.85
CA GLY A 15 8.25 12.42 8.00
C GLY A 15 8.20 13.41 6.85
N PHE A 16 9.35 13.98 6.53
CA PHE A 16 9.61 14.84 5.39
C PHE A 16 10.63 14.16 4.48
N PHE A 17 10.30 14.07 3.19
CA PHE A 17 11.10 13.38 2.19
C PHE A 17 11.19 14.24 0.92
N GLY A 18 12.40 14.49 0.42
CA GLY A 18 12.62 15.01 -0.94
C GLY A 18 12.66 13.86 -1.94
N ASP A 19 12.22 14.09 -3.18
CA ASP A 19 12.29 13.07 -4.23
C ASP A 19 13.70 13.02 -4.84
N GLY A 20 14.38 11.88 -4.73
CA GLY A 20 15.80 11.74 -5.12
C GLY A 20 16.06 11.61 -6.63
N LYS A 21 15.12 11.96 -7.50
CA LYS A 21 15.26 11.79 -8.96
C LYS A 21 16.26 12.77 -9.59
N SER A 22 16.49 13.91 -8.95
CA SER A 22 17.53 14.90 -9.28
C SER A 22 18.96 14.38 -9.05
N MET A 23 19.15 13.37 -8.19
CA MET A 23 20.48 12.79 -7.91
C MET A 23 20.99 11.84 -9.01
N LYS A 24 20.22 11.60 -10.06
CA LYS A 24 20.65 10.92 -11.28
C LYS A 24 20.63 11.95 -12.41
N ASN A 25 21.80 12.45 -12.80
CA ASN A 25 22.11 13.45 -13.86
C ASN A 25 21.38 13.27 -15.22
N LYS A 26 20.05 13.26 -15.26
CA LYS A 26 19.27 13.11 -16.49
C LYS A 26 18.02 13.99 -16.58
N TYR A 27 17.69 14.78 -15.56
CA TYR A 27 16.53 15.67 -15.60
C TYR A 27 16.82 16.97 -14.82
N GLU A 28 16.91 18.10 -15.50
CA GLU A 28 16.92 19.44 -14.86
C GLU A 28 15.48 19.85 -14.49
N GLY A 29 15.21 20.15 -13.22
CA GLY A 29 13.88 20.59 -12.77
C GLY A 29 13.74 20.73 -11.25
N ASP A 30 12.64 21.36 -10.80
CA ASP A 30 12.32 21.49 -9.36
C ASP A 30 11.94 20.14 -8.75
N ASP A 31 12.68 19.74 -7.71
CA ASP A 31 12.42 18.54 -6.92
C ASP A 31 11.09 18.62 -6.18
N GLY A 32 10.28 17.56 -6.28
CA GLY A 32 9.13 17.40 -5.41
C GLY A 32 9.54 17.06 -3.99
N TYR A 33 8.64 17.36 -3.06
CA TYR A 33 8.77 16.94 -1.67
C TYR A 33 7.48 16.25 -1.24
N SER A 34 7.58 15.47 -0.17
CA SER A 34 6.43 14.88 0.50
C SER A 34 6.54 15.04 2.01
N ILE A 35 5.39 15.29 2.62
CA ILE A 35 5.17 15.20 4.05
C ILE A 35 4.17 14.09 4.30
N THR A 36 4.49 13.18 5.21
CA THR A 36 3.61 12.07 5.58
C THR A 36 3.51 12.00 7.09
N SER A 37 2.32 11.78 7.61
CA SER A 37 2.07 11.52 9.01
C SER A 37 1.20 10.28 9.19
N ARG A 38 1.37 9.58 10.31
CA ARG A 38 0.53 8.46 10.72
C ARG A 38 0.32 8.57 12.22
N ILE A 39 -0.92 8.43 12.65
CA ILE A 39 -1.33 8.45 14.06
C ILE A 39 -2.15 7.21 14.30
N VAL A 40 -1.90 6.55 15.42
CA VAL A 40 -2.56 5.32 15.84
C VAL A 40 -3.01 5.48 17.27
N PHE A 41 -4.25 5.10 17.53
CA PHE A 41 -4.81 4.93 18.86
C PHE A 41 -5.05 3.45 19.14
N ASN A 42 -4.47 2.93 20.23
CA ASN A 42 -4.49 1.53 20.63
C ASN A 42 -5.02 1.40 22.07
N PRO A 43 -6.35 1.51 22.30
CA PRO A 43 -6.93 1.46 23.65
C PRO A 43 -6.80 0.10 24.33
N ILE A 44 -6.66 -0.97 23.55
CA ILE A 44 -6.53 -2.33 24.07
C ILE A 44 -5.14 -2.82 23.68
N GLN A 45 -4.28 -3.00 24.67
CA GLN A 45 -3.00 -3.64 24.47
C GLN A 45 -2.68 -4.55 25.66
N LYS A 46 -3.07 -5.82 25.52
CA LYS A 46 -2.84 -6.88 26.51
C LYS A 46 -2.15 -8.06 25.85
N ALA A 47 -1.59 -8.96 26.66
CA ALA A 47 -1.05 -10.21 26.13
C ALA A 47 -2.17 -10.98 25.37
N GLY A 48 -1.93 -11.25 24.09
CA GLY A 48 -2.86 -11.96 23.23
C GLY A 48 -4.13 -11.20 22.82
N SER A 49 -4.25 -9.91 23.15
CA SER A 49 -5.33 -9.08 22.61
C SER A 49 -4.91 -7.64 22.40
N PHE A 50 -5.20 -7.13 21.21
CA PHE A 50 -5.02 -5.72 20.91
C PHE A 50 -6.10 -5.19 19.99
N PHE A 51 -6.31 -3.87 20.01
CA PHE A 51 -7.18 -3.17 19.07
C PHE A 51 -6.60 -1.80 18.81
N HIS A 52 -6.22 -1.54 17.56
CA HIS A 52 -5.78 -0.22 17.14
C HIS A 52 -6.58 0.31 15.95
N ILE A 53 -6.76 1.62 15.94
CA ILE A 53 -7.31 2.38 14.83
C ILE A 53 -6.27 3.44 14.45
N GLY A 54 -6.01 3.56 13.16
CA GLY A 54 -4.99 4.45 12.62
C GLY A 54 -5.55 5.39 11.55
N LEU A 55 -4.91 6.55 11.44
CA LEU A 55 -5.10 7.50 10.37
C LEU A 55 -3.73 7.93 9.86
N ALA A 56 -3.50 7.78 8.56
CA ALA A 56 -2.32 8.31 7.89
C ALA A 56 -2.72 9.36 6.85
N GLY A 57 -1.89 10.37 6.69
CA GLY A 57 -2.05 11.43 5.70
C GLY A 57 -0.73 11.67 4.97
N SER A 58 -0.78 11.90 3.67
CA SER A 58 0.39 12.23 2.87
C SER A 58 0.06 13.33 1.88
N TYR A 59 0.93 14.33 1.82
CA TYR A 59 0.91 15.37 0.80
C TYR A 59 2.22 15.32 0.03
N ARG A 60 2.12 15.20 -1.30
CA ARG A 60 3.27 15.16 -2.21
C ARG A 60 3.12 16.21 -3.29
N LYS A 61 4.13 17.06 -3.46
CA LYS A 61 4.25 17.95 -4.62
C LYS A 61 4.75 17.13 -5.81
N ALA A 62 4.16 17.30 -6.99
CA ALA A 62 4.61 16.59 -8.18
C ALA A 62 5.99 17.09 -8.66
N ASP A 63 6.80 16.17 -9.17
CA ASP A 63 8.16 16.42 -9.66
C ASP A 63 8.12 17.09 -11.06
N ALA A 64 9.11 17.93 -11.38
CA ALA A 64 9.32 18.39 -12.76
C ALA A 64 9.98 17.28 -13.58
N ASN A 65 9.46 17.00 -14.78
CA ASN A 65 9.93 15.90 -15.62
C ASN A 65 11.02 16.33 -16.63
N GLY A 66 11.92 17.23 -16.25
CA GLY A 66 12.91 17.81 -17.15
C GLY A 66 12.40 19.05 -17.92
N ILE A 67 13.27 19.60 -18.76
CA ILE A 67 12.97 20.63 -19.75
C ILE A 67 13.03 19.97 -21.13
N ASP A 68 12.05 20.24 -21.98
CA ASP A 68 12.06 19.85 -23.38
C ASP A 68 13.15 20.65 -24.12
N GLU A 69 14.17 19.97 -24.63
CA GLU A 69 15.36 20.59 -25.24
C GLU A 69 15.04 21.36 -26.53
N GLU A 70 13.94 21.03 -27.22
CA GLU A 70 13.57 21.62 -28.51
C GLU A 70 12.72 22.88 -28.32
N THR A 71 11.86 22.90 -27.29
CA THR A 71 10.94 24.02 -27.00
C THR A 71 11.38 24.87 -25.81
N ASN A 72 12.41 24.47 -25.08
CA ASN A 72 12.91 25.07 -23.84
C ASN A 72 11.82 25.24 -22.76
N LYS A 73 10.80 24.36 -22.75
CA LYS A 73 9.68 24.39 -21.80
C LYS A 73 9.80 23.26 -20.79
N LYS A 74 9.47 23.52 -19.51
CA LYS A 74 9.37 22.47 -18.49
C LYS A 74 8.35 21.42 -18.92
N ASN A 75 8.74 20.15 -18.92
CA ASN A 75 7.83 19.04 -19.17
C ASN A 75 6.69 19.03 -18.14
N PRO A 76 5.47 18.65 -18.54
CA PRO A 76 4.35 18.57 -17.62
C PRO A 76 4.69 17.61 -16.49
N LYS A 77 4.42 18.06 -15.25
CA LYS A 77 4.57 17.25 -14.05
C LYS A 77 3.58 16.09 -14.08
N GLU A 78 4.03 14.89 -13.72
CA GLU A 78 3.19 13.69 -13.75
C GLU A 78 3.22 12.91 -12.44
N ILE A 79 2.11 12.26 -12.13
CA ILE A 79 2.04 11.24 -11.08
C ILE A 79 1.52 9.95 -11.72
N ILE A 80 2.27 8.86 -11.55
CA ILE A 80 1.96 7.56 -12.11
C ILE A 80 1.54 6.63 -10.97
N TYR A 81 0.36 6.05 -11.10
CA TYR A 81 -0.01 4.85 -10.39
C TYR A 81 0.28 3.65 -11.26
N SER A 82 1.08 2.71 -10.78
CA SER A 82 1.30 1.44 -11.43
C SER A 82 1.32 0.30 -10.42
N SER A 83 0.69 -0.81 -10.78
CA SER A 83 0.77 -2.04 -10.02
C SER A 83 0.95 -3.23 -10.96
N PRO A 84 2.06 -3.99 -10.85
CA PRO A 84 2.06 -5.35 -11.35
C PRO A 84 1.05 -6.18 -10.55
N LEU A 85 0.71 -7.37 -11.04
CA LEU A 85 0.00 -8.35 -10.21
C LEU A 85 0.89 -8.85 -9.06
N LEU A 86 0.40 -9.83 -8.31
CA LEU A 86 1.08 -10.42 -7.15
C LEU A 86 2.40 -11.14 -7.50
N THR A 87 2.80 -11.24 -8.78
CA THR A 87 4.08 -11.83 -9.21
C THR A 87 5.04 -10.76 -9.74
N GLN A 88 6.33 -10.94 -9.49
CA GLN A 88 7.39 -10.09 -10.08
C GLN A 88 8.01 -10.70 -11.35
N VAL A 89 7.45 -11.79 -11.86
CA VAL A 89 8.02 -12.55 -13.00
C VAL A 89 7.89 -11.77 -14.32
N LYS A 90 6.92 -10.85 -14.42
CA LYS A 90 6.77 -9.98 -15.58
C LYS A 90 6.39 -8.57 -15.14
N LYS A 91 7.24 -7.59 -15.47
CA LYS A 91 7.04 -6.14 -15.21
C LYS A 91 6.00 -5.54 -16.15
N LYS A 92 4.79 -6.10 -16.19
CA LYS A 92 3.66 -5.44 -16.85
C LYS A 92 2.67 -5.02 -15.79
N ASP A 93 2.26 -3.76 -15.88
CA ASP A 93 1.33 -3.17 -14.94
C ASP A 93 -0.09 -3.47 -15.40
N PHE A 94 -0.84 -4.14 -14.51
CA PHE A 94 -2.24 -4.45 -14.78
C PHE A 94 -3.11 -3.27 -14.41
N LEU A 95 -2.78 -2.54 -13.36
CA LEU A 95 -3.37 -1.24 -13.08
C LEU A 95 -2.35 -0.16 -13.43
N SER A 96 -2.73 0.81 -14.25
CA SER A 96 -1.85 1.92 -14.60
C SER A 96 -2.62 3.19 -14.94
N ALA A 97 -2.38 4.28 -14.21
CA ALA A 97 -2.89 5.61 -14.52
C ALA A 97 -1.73 6.62 -14.52
N THR A 98 -1.54 7.31 -15.64
CA THR A 98 -0.64 8.46 -15.74
C THR A 98 -1.47 9.75 -15.66
N ILE A 99 -1.26 10.53 -14.60
CA ILE A 99 -1.95 11.80 -14.39
C ILE A 99 -1.01 12.91 -14.81
N THR A 100 -1.26 13.48 -15.99
CA THR A 100 -0.49 14.61 -16.52
C THR A 100 -0.88 15.95 -15.92
N ASN A 101 0.02 16.92 -15.98
CA ASN A 101 -0.15 18.26 -15.41
C ASN A 101 -0.48 18.22 -13.90
N ALA A 102 0.08 17.25 -13.17
CA ALA A 102 -0.14 17.09 -11.74
C ALA A 102 0.50 18.26 -10.96
N ASN A 103 -0.25 18.84 -10.04
CA ASN A 103 0.23 19.89 -9.14
C ASN A 103 0.72 19.27 -7.83
N TYR A 104 -0.21 18.61 -7.13
CA TYR A 104 0.05 17.90 -5.89
C TYR A 104 -0.90 16.71 -5.73
N GLN A 105 -0.49 15.77 -4.89
CA GLN A 105 -1.28 14.65 -4.42
C GLN A 105 -1.54 14.79 -2.93
N ALA A 106 -2.80 14.65 -2.53
CA ALA A 106 -3.19 14.44 -1.15
C ALA A 106 -3.76 13.03 -1.02
N LYS A 107 -3.29 12.26 -0.04
CA LYS A 107 -3.73 10.91 0.25
C LYS A 107 -4.03 10.78 1.73
N TYR A 108 -5.08 10.07 2.09
CA TYR A 108 -5.30 9.61 3.46
C TYR A 108 -5.60 8.11 3.47
N THR A 109 -5.27 7.47 4.60
CA THR A 109 -5.52 6.06 4.86
C THR A 109 -6.12 5.90 6.25
N ILE A 110 -7.19 5.13 6.37
CA ILE A 110 -7.75 4.70 7.65
C ILE A 110 -7.34 3.24 7.84
N GLU A 111 -6.83 2.91 9.01
CA GLU A 111 -6.32 1.59 9.37
C GLU A 111 -7.09 1.05 10.57
N LEU A 112 -7.42 -0.23 10.56
CA LEU A 112 -7.96 -0.95 11.71
C LEU A 112 -7.22 -2.27 11.83
N LEU A 113 -6.74 -2.60 13.02
CA LEU A 113 -6.22 -3.93 13.29
C LEU A 113 -6.53 -4.37 14.72
N SER A 114 -6.89 -5.62 14.86
CA SER A 114 -7.30 -6.20 16.12
C SER A 114 -6.89 -7.65 16.20
N ALA A 115 -6.67 -8.14 17.41
CA ALA A 115 -6.51 -9.55 17.67
C ALA A 115 -7.09 -9.92 19.02
N TYR A 116 -7.58 -11.15 19.12
CA TYR A 116 -8.03 -11.76 20.35
C TYR A 116 -7.71 -13.26 20.28
N GLY A 117 -6.76 -13.67 21.12
CA GLY A 117 -6.22 -15.02 21.09
C GLY A 117 -5.69 -15.37 19.69
N PRO A 118 -6.10 -16.51 19.10
CA PRO A 118 -5.62 -16.98 17.81
C PRO A 118 -6.30 -16.33 16.61
N ILE A 119 -7.22 -15.37 16.78
CA ILE A 119 -7.88 -14.65 15.68
C ILE A 119 -7.31 -13.24 15.58
N ALA A 120 -7.02 -12.79 14.36
CA ALA A 120 -6.70 -11.40 14.07
C ALA A 120 -7.45 -10.89 12.85
N PHE A 121 -7.76 -9.60 12.87
CA PHE A 121 -8.37 -8.87 11.77
C PHE A 121 -7.55 -7.63 11.45
N GLN A 122 -7.33 -7.34 10.18
CA GLN A 122 -6.71 -6.12 9.69
C GLN A 122 -7.50 -5.58 8.50
N GLY A 123 -7.74 -4.28 8.45
CA GLY A 123 -8.33 -3.62 7.30
C GLY A 123 -7.78 -2.22 7.11
N GLU A 124 -7.63 -1.83 5.85
CA GLU A 124 -7.20 -0.47 5.52
C GLU A 124 -8.00 0.04 4.32
N TYR A 125 -8.36 1.32 4.37
CA TYR A 125 -8.95 2.05 3.26
C TYR A 125 -8.07 3.24 2.94
N PHE A 126 -7.76 3.46 1.67
CA PHE A 126 -7.09 4.68 1.23
C PHE A 126 -7.93 5.43 0.20
N HIS A 127 -7.76 6.75 0.22
CA HIS A 127 -8.27 7.65 -0.80
C HIS A 127 -7.17 8.61 -1.21
N SER A 128 -7.02 8.85 -2.51
CA SER A 128 -6.07 9.80 -3.05
C SER A 128 -6.76 10.76 -4.02
N THR A 129 -6.45 12.04 -3.88
CA THR A 129 -6.81 13.09 -4.82
C THR A 129 -5.54 13.71 -5.39
N ILE A 130 -5.47 13.83 -6.72
CA ILE A 130 -4.40 14.55 -7.42
C ILE A 130 -5.02 15.80 -8.04
N LYS A 131 -4.55 16.98 -7.59
CA LYS A 131 -4.87 18.26 -8.23
C LYS A 131 -4.02 18.42 -9.48
N ARG A 132 -4.62 18.98 -10.53
CA ARG A 132 -3.98 19.22 -11.83
C ARG A 132 -3.96 20.72 -12.14
N HIS A 133 -3.02 21.14 -12.97
CA HIS A 133 -2.89 22.51 -13.48
C HIS A 133 -3.85 22.77 -14.66
N LEU A 134 -3.83 24.01 -15.19
CA LEU A 134 -4.52 24.42 -16.42
C LEU A 134 -6.06 24.22 -16.36
N GLY A 135 -6.65 24.35 -15.17
CA GLY A 135 -8.09 24.16 -14.98
C GLY A 135 -8.57 22.71 -15.15
N LEU A 136 -7.65 21.74 -15.28
CA LEU A 136 -8.01 20.33 -15.45
C LEU A 136 -8.64 19.75 -14.19
N THR A 137 -9.69 18.95 -14.38
CA THR A 137 -10.39 18.30 -13.27
C THR A 137 -9.48 17.39 -12.46
N SER A 138 -9.63 17.42 -11.14
CA SER A 138 -8.83 16.61 -10.21
C SER A 138 -9.08 15.11 -10.41
N TYR A 139 -8.02 14.32 -10.33
CA TYR A 139 -8.10 12.85 -10.37
C TYR A 139 -8.32 12.29 -8.97
N GLN A 140 -9.07 11.20 -8.86
CA GLN A 140 -9.36 10.52 -7.60
C GLN A 140 -9.17 9.02 -7.76
N ALA A 141 -8.60 8.37 -6.75
CA ALA A 141 -8.44 6.92 -6.66
C ALA A 141 -8.70 6.45 -5.23
N ASN A 142 -9.15 5.21 -5.10
CA ASN A 142 -9.39 4.60 -3.80
C ASN A 142 -9.10 3.10 -3.82
N GLY A 143 -8.87 2.56 -2.64
CA GLY A 143 -8.76 1.13 -2.46
C GLY A 143 -9.00 0.74 -1.02
N VAL A 144 -9.37 -0.51 -0.83
CA VAL A 144 -9.65 -1.11 0.46
C VAL A 144 -9.14 -2.53 0.49
N TYR A 145 -8.67 -2.96 1.64
CA TYR A 145 -8.52 -4.38 1.90
C TYR A 145 -8.98 -4.74 3.30
N ALA A 146 -9.36 -5.99 3.47
CA ALA A 146 -9.62 -6.60 4.75
C ALA A 146 -9.00 -8.00 4.78
N GLN A 147 -8.44 -8.38 5.91
CA GLN A 147 -7.78 -9.65 6.15
C GLN A 147 -8.25 -10.20 7.50
N LEU A 148 -8.68 -11.45 7.49
CA LEU A 148 -8.93 -12.25 8.68
C LEU A 148 -7.90 -13.36 8.73
N SER A 149 -7.27 -13.56 9.89
CA SER A 149 -6.28 -14.61 10.07
C SER A 149 -6.50 -15.39 11.36
N TYR A 150 -6.16 -16.67 11.31
CA TYR A 150 -6.34 -17.62 12.39
C TYR A 150 -5.06 -18.45 12.59
N LEU A 151 -4.60 -18.57 13.83
CA LEU A 151 -3.52 -19.47 14.22
C LEU A 151 -4.10 -20.87 14.43
N ILE A 152 -3.81 -21.78 13.50
CA ILE A 152 -4.07 -23.22 13.68
C ILE A 152 -3.14 -23.79 14.75
N LEU A 153 -1.85 -23.41 14.68
CA LEU A 153 -0.87 -23.72 15.71
C LEU A 153 -0.32 -22.40 16.24
N GLY A 154 -0.41 -22.21 17.55
CA GLY A 154 0.02 -20.99 18.25
C GLY A 154 -1.09 -20.44 19.15
N ASP A 155 -0.69 -19.66 20.16
CA ASP A 155 -1.63 -19.21 21.20
C ASP A 155 -2.31 -17.90 20.82
N SER A 156 -1.53 -16.88 20.46
CA SER A 156 -2.04 -15.54 20.22
C SER A 156 -1.08 -14.63 19.49
N TYR A 157 -1.64 -13.59 18.86
CA TYR A 157 -0.86 -12.54 18.20
C TYR A 157 -0.22 -11.60 19.22
N THR A 158 0.99 -11.15 18.90
CA THR A 158 1.70 -10.11 19.67
C THR A 158 1.58 -8.76 18.97
N TYR A 159 1.81 -7.67 19.71
CA TYR A 159 1.79 -6.30 19.18
C TYR A 159 3.12 -5.60 19.44
N SER A 160 3.64 -4.90 18.44
CA SER A 160 4.88 -4.13 18.50
C SER A 160 4.54 -2.65 18.71
N SER A 161 4.58 -2.15 19.95
CA SER A 161 4.21 -0.74 20.25
C SER A 161 5.10 0.27 19.54
N ASP A 162 6.39 -0.03 19.41
CA ASP A 162 7.39 0.81 18.74
C ASP A 162 7.09 1.06 17.26
N ARG A 163 6.32 0.17 16.63
CA ARG A 163 6.02 0.19 15.19
C ARG A 163 4.53 0.22 14.87
N ALA A 164 3.67 0.15 15.90
CA ALA A 164 2.23 0.04 15.79
C ALA A 164 1.75 -0.98 14.74
N ARG A 165 2.22 -2.23 14.88
CA ARG A 165 1.95 -3.35 13.97
C ARG A 165 1.96 -4.71 14.69
N PRO A 166 1.47 -5.81 14.06
CA PRO A 166 1.63 -7.15 14.62
C PRO A 166 3.10 -7.47 14.87
N GLY A 167 3.38 -8.11 16.01
CA GLY A 167 4.73 -8.49 16.41
C GLY A 167 5.28 -9.66 15.60
N LYS A 168 6.50 -10.09 15.97
CA LYS A 168 7.16 -11.21 15.31
C LYS A 168 6.40 -12.51 15.60
N ARG A 169 6.31 -13.38 14.59
CA ARG A 169 5.81 -14.76 14.73
C ARG A 169 6.72 -15.60 15.59
N LYS A 170 6.13 -16.52 16.35
CA LYS A 170 6.87 -17.49 17.17
C LYS A 170 7.19 -18.75 16.34
N PRO A 171 8.25 -19.49 16.70
CA PRO A 171 8.52 -20.81 16.12
C PRO A 171 7.32 -21.76 16.22
N LYS A 172 7.16 -22.61 15.21
CA LYS A 172 6.11 -23.62 15.07
C LYS A 172 4.69 -23.05 14.99
N GLU A 173 4.53 -21.78 14.67
CA GLU A 173 3.22 -21.19 14.40
C GLU A 173 2.74 -21.51 12.98
N LEU A 174 1.48 -21.92 12.87
CA LEU A 174 0.79 -22.14 11.60
C LEU A 174 -0.42 -21.21 11.53
N GLU A 175 -0.41 -20.30 10.57
CA GLU A 175 -1.47 -19.34 10.33
C GLU A 175 -2.17 -19.63 9.00
N VAL A 176 -3.49 -19.48 8.99
CA VAL A 176 -4.27 -19.34 7.77
C VAL A 176 -4.85 -17.92 7.72
N ALA A 177 -4.78 -17.28 6.56
CA ALA A 177 -5.35 -15.95 6.37
C ALA A 177 -6.20 -15.88 5.10
N LEU A 178 -7.36 -15.26 5.22
CA LEU A 178 -8.23 -14.90 4.11
C LEU A 178 -8.20 -13.38 3.94
N ARG A 179 -7.95 -12.92 2.72
CA ARG A 179 -7.88 -11.49 2.39
C ARG A 179 -8.74 -11.16 1.19
N TYR A 180 -9.42 -10.03 1.25
CA TYR A 180 -10.05 -9.39 0.10
C TYR A 180 -9.39 -8.04 -0.17
N ASN A 181 -9.07 -7.77 -1.42
CA ASN A 181 -8.58 -6.47 -1.88
C ASN A 181 -9.49 -5.91 -2.95
N TYR A 182 -9.62 -4.59 -2.99
CA TYR A 182 -10.27 -3.84 -4.05
C TYR A 182 -9.52 -2.52 -4.28
N THR A 183 -9.19 -2.24 -5.54
CA THR A 183 -8.53 -0.99 -5.95
C THR A 183 -9.19 -0.47 -7.21
N ASP A 184 -9.56 0.81 -7.21
CA ASP A 184 -10.13 1.50 -8.36
C ASP A 184 -9.31 2.74 -8.71
N LEU A 185 -8.71 2.72 -9.89
CA LEU A 185 -7.96 3.82 -10.49
C LEU A 185 -8.75 4.51 -11.61
N ASN A 186 -10.05 4.24 -11.72
CA ASN A 186 -10.92 4.92 -12.68
C ASN A 186 -11.50 6.20 -12.07
N CYS A 187 -11.30 7.32 -12.75
CA CYS A 187 -11.86 8.60 -12.37
C CYS A 187 -12.63 9.22 -13.54
N ASN A 188 -13.96 9.08 -13.51
CA ASN A 188 -14.87 9.65 -14.51
C ASN A 188 -14.71 11.18 -14.61
N LYS A 189 -14.53 11.87 -13.48
CA LYS A 189 -14.45 13.34 -13.43
C LYS A 189 -13.25 13.90 -14.21
N SER A 190 -12.10 13.22 -14.15
CA SER A 190 -10.92 13.62 -14.89
C SER A 190 -10.77 12.92 -16.24
N ASN A 191 -11.70 12.02 -16.59
CA ASN A 191 -11.63 11.15 -17.76
C ASN A 191 -10.32 10.34 -17.83
N ILE A 192 -9.84 9.84 -16.69
CA ILE A 192 -8.62 9.02 -16.57
C ILE A 192 -9.02 7.64 -16.04
N PHE A 193 -8.68 6.59 -16.78
CA PHE A 193 -9.09 5.23 -16.47
C PHE A 193 -7.86 4.33 -16.29
N GLY A 194 -7.45 4.15 -15.04
CA GLY A 194 -6.30 3.30 -14.71
C GLY A 194 -6.60 1.83 -14.49
N GLY A 195 -7.87 1.44 -14.61
CA GLY A 195 -8.33 0.10 -14.32
C GLY A 195 -8.81 -0.09 -12.90
N ARG A 196 -9.45 -1.23 -12.70
CA ARG A 196 -9.95 -1.69 -11.39
C ARG A 196 -9.53 -3.12 -11.19
N SER A 197 -9.20 -3.48 -9.96
CA SER A 197 -8.90 -4.87 -9.58
C SER A 197 -9.58 -5.22 -8.27
N SER A 198 -10.01 -6.46 -8.15
CA SER A 198 -10.39 -7.06 -6.87
C SER A 198 -9.82 -8.46 -6.78
N ASP A 199 -9.35 -8.87 -5.62
CA ASP A 199 -8.88 -10.24 -5.41
C ASP A 199 -9.30 -10.83 -4.07
N TRP A 200 -9.59 -12.13 -4.10
CA TRP A 200 -9.67 -12.97 -2.92
C TRP A 200 -8.40 -13.79 -2.81
N SER A 201 -7.77 -13.77 -1.65
CA SER A 201 -6.52 -14.47 -1.39
C SER A 201 -6.62 -15.34 -0.15
N LEU A 202 -6.26 -16.62 -0.28
CA LEU A 202 -6.13 -17.58 0.82
C LEU A 202 -4.65 -17.90 1.00
N ALA A 203 -4.16 -17.72 2.23
CA ALA A 203 -2.77 -17.88 2.59
C ALA A 203 -2.61 -18.90 3.72
N VAL A 204 -1.56 -19.71 3.64
CA VAL A 204 -1.07 -20.56 4.72
C VAL A 204 0.37 -20.17 5.00
N ASN A 205 0.66 -19.73 6.22
CA ASN A 205 1.99 -19.34 6.66
C ASN A 205 2.45 -20.27 7.79
N TYR A 206 3.57 -20.96 7.60
CA TYR A 206 4.17 -21.81 8.62
C TYR A 206 5.55 -21.27 9.02
N GLN A 207 5.70 -20.89 10.28
CA GLN A 207 6.96 -20.43 10.86
C GLN A 207 7.69 -21.63 11.45
N LEU A 208 8.63 -22.24 10.72
CA LEU A 208 9.34 -23.43 11.23
C LEU A 208 10.17 -23.10 12.47
N ASN A 209 10.97 -22.04 12.40
CA ASN A 209 11.81 -21.55 13.50
C ASN A 209 12.01 -20.03 13.38
N ASN A 210 12.93 -19.43 14.15
CA ASN A 210 13.15 -17.98 14.14
C ASN A 210 13.71 -17.41 12.81
N TYR A 211 14.18 -18.29 11.92
CA TYR A 211 14.93 -17.96 10.70
C TYR A 211 14.21 -18.42 9.43
N ILE A 212 13.50 -19.54 9.49
CA ILE A 212 12.84 -20.19 8.34
C ILE A 212 11.32 -20.06 8.44
N SER A 213 10.69 -19.63 7.35
CA SER A 213 9.24 -19.68 7.18
C SER A 213 8.84 -20.12 5.77
N PHE A 214 7.72 -20.83 5.69
CA PHE A 214 7.09 -21.25 4.44
C PHE A 214 5.75 -20.56 4.28
N LYS A 215 5.45 -20.12 3.07
CA LYS A 215 4.20 -19.41 2.75
C LYS A 215 3.63 -19.97 1.46
N LEU A 216 2.35 -20.31 1.47
CA LEU A 216 1.58 -20.76 0.33
C LEU A 216 0.38 -19.85 0.17
N ASN A 217 0.23 -19.25 -1.01
CA ASN A 217 -0.88 -18.36 -1.31
C ASN A 217 -1.60 -18.83 -2.58
N TYR A 218 -2.92 -18.81 -2.53
CA TYR A 218 -3.79 -18.85 -3.70
C TYR A 218 -4.55 -17.54 -3.79
N SER A 219 -4.61 -16.96 -4.99
CA SER A 219 -5.32 -15.71 -5.25
C SER A 219 -6.20 -15.84 -6.49
N TYR A 220 -7.45 -15.42 -6.35
CA TYR A 220 -8.41 -15.29 -7.44
C TYR A 220 -8.66 -13.80 -7.71
N ILE A 221 -8.13 -13.32 -8.83
CA ILE A 221 -8.09 -11.90 -9.20
C ILE A 221 -9.10 -11.65 -10.31
N LYS A 222 -9.88 -10.57 -10.19
CA LYS A 222 -10.79 -10.07 -11.22
C LYS A 222 -10.36 -8.68 -11.65
N LEU A 223 -10.21 -8.48 -12.96
CA LEU A 223 -9.82 -7.22 -13.54
C LEU A 223 -11.03 -6.49 -14.16
N GLY A 224 -11.05 -5.18 -14.02
CA GLY A 224 -12.06 -4.31 -14.62
C GLY A 224 -11.89 -4.14 -16.13
N LYS A 225 -12.89 -3.53 -16.76
CA LYS A 225 -12.93 -3.32 -18.22
C LYS A 225 -11.93 -2.27 -18.73
N HIS A 226 -11.54 -1.32 -17.89
CA HIS A 226 -10.59 -0.27 -18.26
C HIS A 226 -9.18 -0.55 -17.77
N THR A 227 -8.88 -1.81 -17.46
CA THR A 227 -7.57 -2.26 -17.01
C THR A 227 -6.63 -2.32 -18.23
N PRO A 228 -5.47 -1.63 -18.21
CA PRO A 228 -4.53 -1.58 -19.35
C PRO A 228 -4.10 -2.94 -19.90
N LEU A 229 -4.07 -3.98 -19.07
CA LEU A 229 -3.72 -5.34 -19.45
C LEU A 229 -4.74 -6.33 -18.91
N ALA A 230 -5.13 -7.33 -19.73
CA ALA A 230 -6.07 -8.39 -19.34
C ALA A 230 -7.41 -7.81 -18.84
N ALA A 231 -7.93 -6.81 -19.56
CA ALA A 231 -9.21 -6.17 -19.24
C ALA A 231 -10.36 -7.19 -19.17
N GLY A 232 -11.12 -7.18 -18.07
CA GLY A 232 -12.23 -8.10 -17.86
C GLY A 232 -11.84 -9.54 -17.50
N GLU A 233 -10.55 -9.85 -17.48
CA GLU A 233 -10.06 -11.21 -17.23
C GLU A 233 -10.18 -11.61 -15.76
N LYS A 234 -10.19 -12.94 -15.57
CA LYS A 234 -10.15 -13.60 -14.26
C LYS A 234 -8.89 -14.44 -14.19
N ILE A 235 -8.08 -14.23 -13.16
CA ILE A 235 -6.76 -14.87 -13.03
C ILE A 235 -6.73 -15.68 -11.74
N ASN A 236 -6.37 -16.95 -11.87
CA ASN A 236 -6.03 -17.82 -10.74
C ASN A 236 -4.51 -17.82 -10.59
N LEU A 237 -4.01 -17.56 -9.39
CA LEU A 237 -2.59 -17.51 -9.11
C LEU A 237 -2.24 -18.35 -7.89
N PHE A 238 -1.24 -19.20 -8.03
CA PHE A 238 -0.63 -19.95 -6.93
C PHE A 238 0.79 -19.46 -6.71
N GLN A 239 1.18 -19.27 -5.45
CA GLN A 239 2.51 -18.82 -5.07
C GLN A 239 3.01 -19.61 -3.86
N ALA A 240 4.28 -19.99 -3.91
CA ALA A 240 5.00 -20.54 -2.78
C ALA A 240 6.22 -19.68 -2.49
N ARG A 241 6.56 -19.53 -1.20
CA ARG A 241 7.76 -18.82 -0.76
C ARG A 241 8.37 -19.55 0.43
N ALA A 242 9.66 -19.86 0.33
CA ALA A 242 10.50 -20.15 1.48
C ALA A 242 11.32 -18.89 1.79
N LEU A 243 11.30 -18.44 3.04
CA LEU A 243 12.06 -17.29 3.49
C LEU A 243 13.05 -17.76 4.55
N TYR A 244 14.31 -17.40 4.35
CA TYR A 244 15.40 -17.57 5.30
C TYR A 244 15.91 -16.18 5.70
N ILE A 245 15.95 -15.90 7.00
CA ILE A 245 16.44 -14.65 7.59
C ILE A 245 17.64 -15.00 8.47
N PHE A 246 18.75 -14.29 8.30
CA PHE A 246 19.95 -14.37 9.13
C PHE A 246 20.07 -13.13 10.04
#